data_AF-A0A7W0M3S7-F1
#
_entry.id   AF-A0A7W0M3S7-F1
#
_cell.length_a   1.000
_cell.length_b   1.000
_cell.length_c   1.000
_cell.angle_alpha   90.00
_cell.angle_beta   90.00
_cell.angle_gamma   90.00
#
_symmetry.space_group_name_H-M   'P 1'
#
loop_
_entity.id
_entity.type
_entity.pdbx_description
1 polymer ?
#
loop_
_entity_poly.entity_id
_entity_poly.type
_entity_poly.pdbx_seq_one_letter_code
_entity_poly.pdbx_strand_id
1 'polypeptide(L)' 'HTVRGTTANGVIGPDLTHVGSRVSLGAATLPNDRAALVRWISQTHAVKPQVHMPHFGMLPPDDLEALAAYLEGLD' A
#
# COMPACT_ATOMS: atom_id res chain seq x y z
N HIS A 1 -1.55 -9.22 -4.12
CA HIS A 1 -0.22 -8.71 -4.43
C HIS A 1 0.81 -9.80 -4.22
N THR A 2 1.92 -9.74 -4.95
CA THR A 2 3.09 -10.60 -4.72
C THR A 2 4.06 -9.89 -3.79
N VAL A 3 4.71 -10.64 -2.88
CA VAL A 3 5.89 -10.22 -2.12
C VAL A 3 6.88 -11.38 -2.15
N ARG A 4 7.93 -11.27 -2.97
CA ARG A 4 8.93 -12.35 -3.12
C ARG A 4 9.61 -12.64 -1.78
N GLY A 5 9.96 -13.91 -1.55
CA GLY A 5 10.50 -14.39 -0.27
C GLY A 5 9.44 -14.74 0.76
N THR A 6 8.16 -14.55 0.45
CA THR A 6 7.01 -14.99 1.28
C THR A 6 6.10 -15.93 0.51
N THR A 7 5.05 -16.44 1.15
CA THR A 7 4.00 -17.22 0.47
C THR A 7 3.02 -16.33 -0.32
N ALA A 8 3.11 -15.00 -0.22
CA ALA A 8 2.21 -14.07 -0.92
C ALA A 8 2.54 -13.99 -2.41
N ASN A 9 1.66 -14.52 -3.25
CA ASN A 9 1.85 -14.70 -4.71
C ASN A 9 0.68 -14.16 -5.55
N GLY A 10 -0.06 -13.15 -5.06
CA GLY A 10 -1.28 -12.67 -5.70
C GLY A 10 -1.02 -11.79 -6.94
N VAL A 11 -1.68 -12.10 -8.06
CA VAL A 11 -1.40 -11.53 -9.40
C VAL A 11 -2.32 -10.39 -9.88
N ILE A 12 -3.40 -10.07 -9.16
CA ILE A 12 -4.37 -9.02 -9.57
C ILE A 12 -3.78 -7.61 -9.42
N GLY A 13 -3.08 -7.38 -8.31
CA GLY A 13 -2.46 -6.10 -8.00
C GLY A 13 -0.96 -6.07 -8.34
N PRO A 14 -0.32 -4.89 -8.30
CA PRO A 14 1.12 -4.78 -8.53
C PRO A 14 1.94 -5.65 -7.56
N ASP A 15 3.13 -6.03 -8.00
CA ASP A 15 4.17 -6.60 -7.14
C ASP A 15 4.52 -5.57 -6.05
N LEU A 16 4.59 -5.99 -4.79
CA LEU A 16 4.93 -5.14 -3.65
C LEU A 16 6.32 -5.45 -3.07
N THR A 17 7.09 -6.36 -3.68
CA THR A 17 8.39 -6.82 -3.16
C THR A 17 9.35 -5.68 -2.81
N HIS A 18 9.37 -4.63 -3.63
CA HIS A 18 10.22 -3.45 -3.45
C HIS A 18 9.36 -2.18 -3.36
N VAL A 19 8.22 -2.22 -2.67
CA VAL A 19 7.32 -1.07 -2.59
C VAL A 19 7.92 0.05 -1.72
N GLY A 20 8.71 -0.26 -0.69
CA GLY A 20 9.42 0.71 0.15
C GLY A 20 10.41 1.56 -0.64
N SER A 21 11.19 0.92 -1.51
CA SER A 21 12.15 1.54 -2.42
C SER A 21 11.55 2.45 -3.52
N ARG A 22 10.22 2.56 -3.65
CA ARG A 22 9.59 3.39 -4.70
C ARG A 22 9.61 4.86 -4.33
N VAL A 23 9.63 5.72 -5.35
CA VAL A 23 9.50 7.17 -5.17
C VAL A 23 8.06 7.59 -4.85
N SER A 24 7.06 6.86 -5.36
CA SER A 24 5.66 7.27 -5.27
C SER A 24 4.67 6.11 -5.25
N LEU A 25 3.45 6.40 -4.77
CA LEU A 25 2.32 5.48 -4.66
C LEU A 25 1.18 5.85 -5.62
N GLY A 26 0.31 4.88 -5.91
CA GLY A 26 -0.94 5.12 -6.66
C GLY A 26 -0.77 5.49 -8.13
N ALA A 27 0.38 5.20 -8.74
CA ALA A 27 0.85 5.75 -10.02
C ALA A 27 1.13 7.26 -9.92
N ALA A 28 2.11 7.62 -9.09
CA ALA A 28 2.58 8.99 -8.85
C ALA A 28 1.53 9.95 -8.25
N THR A 29 0.52 9.44 -7.56
CA THR A 29 -0.51 10.25 -6.90
C THR A 29 -0.06 10.78 -5.54
N LEU A 30 0.77 10.01 -4.83
CA LEU A 30 1.31 10.36 -3.52
C LEU A 30 2.82 10.12 -3.44
N PRO A 31 3.56 10.86 -2.61
CA PRO A 31 4.90 10.43 -2.20
C PRO A 31 4.82 9.05 -1.52
N ASN A 32 5.93 8.32 -1.50
CA ASN A 32 6.01 7.03 -0.83
C ASN A 32 6.65 7.19 0.54
N ASP A 33 5.87 7.66 1.50
CA ASP A 33 6.22 7.71 2.91
C ASP A 33 5.14 7.00 3.75
N ARG A 34 5.45 6.72 5.03
CA ARG A 34 4.53 6.05 5.95
C ARG A 34 3.13 6.68 6.01
N ALA A 35 3.04 8.00 6.10
CA ALA A 35 1.75 8.69 6.20
C ALA A 35 0.93 8.52 4.91
N ALA A 36 1.58 8.58 3.75
CA ALA A 36 0.96 8.32 2.47
C ALA A 36 0.52 6.86 2.31
N LEU A 37 1.26 5.89 2.84
CA LEU A 37 0.86 4.48 2.88
C LEU A 37 -0.42 4.28 3.72
N VAL A 38 -0.47 4.83 4.93
CA VAL A 38 -1.67 4.79 5.78
C VAL A 38 -2.88 5.40 5.04
N ARG A 39 -2.70 6.57 4.44
CA ARG A 39 -3.75 7.26 3.69
C ARG A 39 -4.18 6.46 2.46
N TRP A 40 -3.23 5.88 1.73
CA TRP A 40 -3.53 5.06 0.57
C TRP A 40 -4.37 3.84 0.96
N ILE A 41 -3.94 3.07 1.96
CA ILE A 41 -4.64 1.85 2.42
C ILE A 41 -6.05 2.18 2.91
N SER A 42 -6.19 3.22 3.73
CA SER A 42 -7.47 3.57 4.38
C SER A 42 -8.47 4.30 3.48
N GLN A 43 -8.01 5.01 2.45
CA GLN A 43 -8.82 5.95 1.67
C GLN A 43 -8.59 5.88 0.15
N THR A 44 -8.23 4.71 -0.39
CA THR A 44 -7.87 4.53 -1.82
C THR A 44 -8.74 5.29 -2.82
N HIS A 45 -10.07 5.20 -2.72
CA HIS A 45 -11.02 5.81 -3.65
C HIS A 45 -11.08 7.34 -3.55
N ALA A 46 -10.82 7.88 -2.36
CA ALA A 46 -10.71 9.33 -2.13
C ALA A 46 -9.37 9.88 -2.65
N VAL A 47 -8.31 9.07 -2.61
CA VAL A 47 -7.00 9.41 -3.18
C VAL A 47 -7.04 9.33 -4.71
N LYS A 48 -7.58 8.24 -5.24
CA LYS A 48 -7.64 7.95 -6.68
C LYS A 48 -9.02 7.40 -7.04
N PRO A 49 -9.92 8.23 -7.57
CA PRO A 49 -11.21 7.77 -8.07
C PRO A 49 -11.05 6.62 -9.08
N GLN A 50 -11.98 5.67 -9.06
CA GLN A 50 -12.01 4.49 -9.93
C GLN A 50 -10.86 3.50 -9.75
N VAL A 51 -10.06 3.61 -8.68
CA VAL A 51 -9.08 2.57 -8.34
C VAL A 51 -9.78 1.26 -7.96
N HIS A 52 -9.24 0.14 -8.44
CA HIS A 52 -9.81 -1.19 -8.14
C HIS A 52 -9.40 -1.75 -6.76
N MET A 53 -8.48 -1.08 -6.07
CA MET A 53 -8.07 -1.47 -4.72
C MET A 53 -9.15 -1.02 -3.72
N PRO A 54 -9.79 -1.93 -2.98
CA PRO A 54 -10.70 -1.56 -1.90
C PRO A 54 -10.00 -0.66 -0.88
N HIS A 55 -10.76 0.20 -0.22
CA HIS A 55 -10.25 0.94 0.92
C HIS A 55 -10.41 0.06 2.17
N PHE A 56 -9.45 0.15 3.09
CA PHE A 56 -9.43 -0.63 4.32
C PHE A 56 -9.56 0.27 5.57
N GLY A 57 -10.28 1.38 5.45
CA GLY A 57 -10.50 2.32 6.56
C GLY A 57 -11.31 1.77 7.74
N MET A 58 -11.84 0.55 7.65
CA MET A 58 -12.49 -0.14 8.77
C MET A 58 -11.49 -0.78 9.75
N LEU A 59 -10.21 -0.89 9.39
CA LEU A 59 -9.17 -1.43 10.25
C LEU A 59 -8.86 -0.46 11.41
N PRO A 60 -8.49 -0.98 12.60
CA PRO A 60 -7.98 -0.15 13.68
C PRO A 60 -6.79 0.73 13.24
N PRO A 61 -6.62 1.93 13.82
CA PRO A 61 -5.49 2.80 13.47
C PRO A 61 -4.12 2.11 13.62
N ASP A 62 -3.93 1.35 14.70
CA ASP A 62 -2.67 0.65 14.97
C ASP A 62 -2.36 -0.42 13.90
N ASP A 63 -3.39 -1.08 13.37
CA ASP A 63 -3.24 -2.06 12.29
C ASP A 63 -2.84 -1.37 10.97
N LEU A 64 -3.42 -0.20 10.68
CA LEU A 64 -3.05 0.59 9.50
C LEU A 64 -1.60 1.06 9.59
N GLU A 65 -1.16 1.53 10.76
CA GLU A 65 0.23 1.92 11.01
C GLU A 65 1.19 0.73 10.89
N ALA A 66 0.83 -0.43 11.44
CA ALA A 66 1.63 -1.64 11.33
C ALA A 66 1.76 -2.11 9.87
N LEU A 67 0.68 -2.05 9.09
CA LEU A 67 0.70 -2.36 7.66
C LEU A 67 1.56 -1.37 6.88
N ALA A 68 1.42 -0.07 7.14
CA ALA A 68 2.24 0.95 6.49
C ALA A 68 3.73 0.77 6.81
N ALA A 69 4.07 0.50 8.07
CA ALA A 69 5.44 0.21 8.50
C ALA A 69 6.02 -1.03 7.80
N TYR A 70 5.23 -2.10 7.69
CA TYR A 70 5.64 -3.30 6.98
C TYR A 70 5.93 -3.01 5.50
N LEU A 71 5.03 -2.30 4.81
CA LEU A 71 5.20 -1.97 3.39
C LEU A 71 6.37 -1.01 3.14
N GLU A 72 6.57 -0.03 4.01
CA GLU A 72 7.71 0.90 3.94
C GLU A 72 9.06 0.17 4.06
N GLY A 73 9.11 -0.96 4.77
CA GLY A 73 10.33 -1.76 4.91
C GLY A 73 10.59 -2.79 3.79
N LEU A 74 9.75 -2.85 2.75
CA LEU A 74 9.94 -3.77 1.62
C LEU A 74 10.81 -3.11 0.54
N ASP A 75 12.13 -3.14 0.74
CA ASP A 75 13.14 -2.51 -0.14
C ASP A 75 13.74 -3.42 -1.21
#